data_AF-A0AAX3E0W5-F1
#
_entry.id   AF-A0AAX3E0W5-F1
#
_cell.length_a   1.000
_cell.length_b   1.000
_cell.length_c   1.000
_cell.angle_alpha   90.00
_cell.angle_beta   90.00
_cell.angle_gamma   90.00
#
_symmetry.space_group_name_H-M   'P 1'
#
loop_
_entity.id
_entity.type
_entity.pdbx_description
1 polymer ?
#
loop_
_entity_poly.entity_id
_entity_poly.type
_entity_poly.pdbx_seq_one_letter_code
_entity_poly.pdbx_strand_id
1 'polypeptide(L)' 'MRLSDVECECGALYRCAESETLDGEPGNLHCANCGRIVEAWQTRSKRVYRCVLTPDRSYPVVPPPPAP' A
#
# COMPACT_ATOMS: atom_id res chain seq x y z
N MET A 1 1.15 -7.54 -19.80
CA MET A 1 1.30 -6.82 -18.51
C MET A 1 -0.03 -6.90 -17.80
N ARG A 2 -0.03 -7.32 -16.53
CA ARG A 2 -1.24 -7.39 -15.71
C ARG A 2 -1.27 -6.24 -14.72
N LEU A 3 -2.41 -5.56 -14.63
CA LEU A 3 -2.65 -4.53 -13.63
C LEU A 3 -3.60 -5.08 -12.56
N SER A 4 -3.29 -4.80 -11.30
CA SER A 4 -4.17 -5.10 -10.17
C SER A 4 -4.07 -3.98 -9.14
N ASP A 5 -5.11 -3.85 -8.32
CA ASP A 5 -5.10 -2.98 -7.16
C ASP A 5 -5.01 -3.83 -5.89
N VAL A 6 -4.29 -3.35 -4.88
CA VAL A 6 -4.17 -3.99 -3.57
C VAL A 6 -4.29 -2.94 -2.48
N GLU A 7 -5.08 -3.25 -1.46
CA GLU A 7 -5.36 -2.36 -0.35
C GLU A 7 -4.68 -2.87 0.92
N CYS A 8 -4.05 -1.95 1.65
CA CYS A 8 -3.52 -2.21 2.97
C CYS A 8 -4.61 -2.04 4.02
N GLU A 9 -4.56 -2.80 5.12
CA GLU A 9 -5.46 -2.67 6.27
C GLU A 9 -5.57 -1.24 6.84
N CYS A 10 -4.56 -0.39 6.65
CA CYS A 10 -4.64 1.01 7.07
C CYS A 10 -5.51 1.90 6.16
N GLY A 11 -6.03 1.36 5.04
CA GLY A 11 -6.79 2.10 4.02
C GLY A 11 -5.93 2.69 2.90
N ALA A 12 -4.64 2.33 2.81
CA ALA A 12 -3.78 2.76 1.71
C ALA A 12 -4.01 1.86 0.48
N LEU A 13 -4.26 2.46 -0.68
CA LEU A 13 -4.47 1.75 -1.94
C LEU A 13 -3.23 1.83 -2.82
N TYR A 14 -2.81 0.69 -3.35
CA TYR A 14 -1.68 0.55 -4.27
C TYR A 14 -2.15 -0.02 -5.60
N ARG A 15 -1.58 0.49 -6.70
CA ARG A 15 -1.69 -0.10 -8.02
C ARG A 15 -0.42 -0.88 -8.34
N CYS A 16 -0.59 -2.16 -8.65
CA CYS A 16 0.47 -3.07 -9.09
C CYS A 16 0.47 -3.18 -10.61
N ALA A 17 1.66 -3.11 -11.21
CA ALA A 17 1.90 -3.55 -12.58
C ALA A 17 2.87 -4.74 -12.56
N GLU A 18 2.38 -5.89 -13.03
CA GLU A 18 3.12 -7.13 -13.15
C GLU A 18 3.48 -7.38 -14.63
N SER A 19 4.77 -7.60 -14.89
CA SER A 19 5.23 -8.06 -16.19
C SER A 19 5.04 -9.57 -16.32
N GLU A 20 4.50 -10.00 -17.46
CA GLU A 20 4.33 -11.41 -17.79
C GLU A 20 5.54 -12.00 -18.52
N THR A 21 6.42 -11.14 -19.04
CA THR A 21 7.54 -11.53 -19.91
C THR A 21 8.91 -11.15 -19.35
N LEU A 22 8.95 -10.34 -18.30
CA LEU A 22 10.20 -9.98 -17.64
C LEU A 22 10.36 -10.77 -16.36
N ASP A 23 11.50 -11.44 -16.27
CA ASP A 23 11.93 -12.09 -15.03
C ASP A 23 12.06 -11.04 -13.91
N GLY A 24 11.60 -11.45 -12.74
CA GLY A 24 11.73 -10.72 -11.48
C GLY A 24 12.15 -11.67 -10.37
N GLU A 25 12.11 -11.16 -9.15
CA GLU A 25 12.46 -11.93 -7.96
C GLU A 25 11.28 -11.97 -6.98
N PRO A 26 11.22 -13.01 -6.12
CA PRO A 26 10.33 -13.02 -4.97
C PRO A 26 10.50 -11.74 -4.14
N GLY A 27 9.40 -11.26 -3.56
CA GLY A 27 9.43 -10.00 -2.85
C GLY A 27 8.20 -9.74 -2.01
N ASN A 28 8.22 -8.58 -1.36
CA ASN A 28 7.11 -8.08 -0.58
C ASN A 28 6.89 -6.59 -0.88
N LEU A 29 5.63 -6.18 -0.76
CA LEU A 29 5.24 -4.78 -0.73
C LEU A 29 5.07 -4.38 0.73
N HIS A 30 5.85 -3.42 1.19
CA HIS A 30 5.60 -2.73 2.45
C HIS A 30 4.76 -1.48 2.21
N CYS A 31 3.74 -1.28 3.03
CA CYS A 31 2.91 -0.09 3.00
C CYS A 31 3.76 1.13 3.39
N ALA A 32 3.90 2.10 2.49
CA ALA A 32 4.57 3.36 2.76
C ALA A 32 3.90 4.20 3.87
N ASN A 33 2.61 3.98 4.17
CA ASN A 33 1.90 4.71 5.23
C ASN A 33 2.08 4.09 6.64
N CYS A 34 1.90 2.78 6.77
CA CYS A 34 1.89 2.10 8.08
C CYS A 34 3.02 1.06 8.28
N GLY A 35 3.85 0.81 7.26
CA GLY A 35 4.99 -0.11 7.32
C GLY A 35 4.66 -1.60 7.26
N ARG A 36 3.38 -1.99 7.34
CA ARG A 36 2.96 -3.41 7.27
C ARG A 36 3.19 -4.00 5.88
N ILE A 37 3.39 -5.32 5.83
CA ILE A 37 3.39 -6.07 4.57
C ILE A 37 1.96 -6.08 4.01
N VAL A 38 1.80 -5.61 2.78
CA VAL A 38 0.52 -5.58 2.07
C VAL A 38 0.36 -6.83 1.20
N GLU A 39 1.43 -7.23 0.53
CA GLU A 39 1.47 -8.40 -0.32
C GLU A 39 2.87 -9.02 -0.27
N ALA A 40 2.95 -10.35 -0.41
CA ALA A 40 4.19 -11.09 -0.60
C ALA A 40 4.00 -12.10 -1.73
N TRP A 41 5.01 -12.28 -2.57
CA TRP A 41 4.95 -13.21 -3.70
C TRP A 41 6.25 -14.01 -3.83
N GLN A 42 6.08 -15.26 -4.26
CA GLN A 42 7.18 -16.21 -4.48
C GLN A 42 7.49 -16.40 -5.97
N THR A 43 6.63 -15.90 -6.86
CA THR A 43 6.83 -16.00 -8.30
C THR A 43 7.92 -15.04 -8.76
N ARG A 44 8.75 -15.49 -9.71
CA ARG A 44 9.79 -14.66 -10.36
C ARG A 44 9.19 -13.70 -11.40
N SER A 45 8.08 -13.06 -11.09
CA SER A 45 7.46 -12.07 -11.95
C SER A 45 7.88 -10.66 -11.52
N LYS A 46 8.25 -9.82 -12.49
CA LYS A 46 8.64 -8.44 -12.19
C LYS A 46 7.42 -7.60 -11.86
N ARG A 47 7.36 -7.08 -10.64
CA ARG A 47 6.25 -6.25 -10.14
C ARG A 47 6.74 -4.87 -9.75
N VAL A 48 5.92 -3.86 -10.01
CA VAL A 48 6.12 -2.50 -9.50
C VAL A 48 4.82 -2.00 -8.89
N TYR A 49 4.94 -1.27 -7.78
CA TYR A 49 3.80 -0.78 -7.03
C TYR A 49 3.85 0.74 -6.91
N ARG A 50 2.69 1.38 -7.07
CA ARG A 50 2.52 2.81 -6.83
C ARG A 50 1.40 3.01 -5.82
N CYS A 51 1.67 3.74 -4.74
CA CYS A 51 0.60 4.20 -3.84
C CYS A 51 -0.28 5.19 -4.60
N VAL A 52 -1.57 4.91 -4.72
CA VAL A 52 -2.55 5.76 -5.41
C VAL A 52 -3.44 6.53 -4.43
N LEU A 53 -3.64 5.99 -3.24
CA LEU A 53 -4.37 6.67 -2.16
C LEU A 53 -3.69 6.37 -0.83
N THR A 54 -3.38 7.40 -0.07
CA THR A 54 -3.01 7.28 1.35
C THR A 54 -4.22 7.65 2.18
N PRO A 55 -4.54 6.89 3.23
CA PRO A 55 -5.66 7.19 4.11
C PRO A 55 -5.42 8.55 4.76
N ASP A 56 -6.48 9.35 4.85
CA ASP A 56 -6.40 10.68 5.45
C ASP A 56 -6.07 10.54 6.94
N ARG A 57 -5.00 11.21 7.38
CA ARG A 57 -4.67 11.34 8.80
C ARG A 57 -5.41 12.57 9.31
N SER A 58 -6.74 12.46 9.39
CA SER A 58 -7.55 13.52 9.97
C SER A 58 -7.03 13.84 11.38
N TYR A 59 -6.98 15.14 11.69
CA TYR A 59 -6.52 15.61 12.99
C TYR A 59 -7.26 14.86 14.10
N PRO A 60 -6.55 14.40 15.15
CA PRO A 60 -7.22 13.81 16.29
C PRO A 60 -8.23 14.83 16.82
N VAL A 61 -9.45 14.37 17.14
CA VAL A 61 -10.46 15.23 17.75
C VAL A 61 -9.92 15.69 19.09
N VAL A 62 -9.59 16.98 19.20
CA VAL A 62 -9.17 17.59 20.46
C VAL A 62 -10.43 17.98 21.22
N PRO A 63 -10.66 17.49 22.46
CA PRO A 63 -11.80 17.93 23.25
C PRO A 63 -11.69 19.44 23.52
N PRO A 64 -12.82 20.17 23.56
CA PRO A 64 -12.80 21.57 23.92
C PRO A 64 -12.22 21.76 25.33
N PRO A 65 -11.52 22.88 25.60
CA PRO A 65 -11.05 23.18 26.95
C PRO A 65 -12.22 23.31 27.94
N PRO A 66 -12.01 23.04 29.25
CA PRO A 66 -13.06 23.19 30.25
C PRO A 66 -13.56 24.65 30.31
N ALA A 67 -14.85 24.81 30.60
CA ALA A 67 -15.48 26.12 30.75
C ALA A 67 -14.89 26.89 31.96
N PRO A 68 -14.85 28.24 31.91
CA PRO A 68 -14.37 29.07 33.01
C PRO A 68 -15.25 29.00 34.27
#